data_AF-A0A0W8FGF0-F1
#
_entry.id   AF-A0A0W8FGF0-F1
#
_cell.length_a   1.000
_cell.length_b   1.000
_cell.length_c   1.000
_cell.angle_alpha   90.00
_cell.angle_beta   90.00
_cell.angle_gamma   90.00
#
_symmetry.space_group_name_H-M   'P 1'
#
loop_
_entity.id
_entity.type
_entity.pdbx_description
1 polymer ?
#
loop_
_entity_poly.entity_id
_entity_poly.type
_entity_poly.pdbx_seq_one_letter_code
_entity_poly.pdbx_strand_id
1 'polypeptide(L)'
;MSEAAVRGVVQAICAAAGITGHETLSSDLEIALIATLRSRRDELTSELEELTNYITRIERLEETRRQKVIEEQLAICQQEQQQARYEEVRIARERFVALLPTVSEADLNRLREHLEDDNVGDIAAEIASSLAREHRLTMPPGSDPGQWLVDHVVATRGIA
;
A
#
# COMPACT_ATOMS: atom_id res chain seq x y z
N MET A 1 34.13 -29.74 30.34
CA MET A 1 34.17 -29.09 31.67
C MET A 1 34.97 -30.00 32.59
N SER A 2 36.08 -29.52 33.16
CA SER A 2 36.92 -30.32 34.06
C SER A 2 36.30 -30.37 35.47
N GLU A 3 36.57 -31.46 36.19
CA GLU A 3 36.11 -31.70 37.58
C GLU A 3 36.50 -30.53 38.53
N ALA A 4 37.68 -29.94 38.32
CA ALA A 4 38.16 -28.77 39.07
C ALA A 4 37.29 -27.52 38.85
N ALA A 5 36.78 -27.29 37.64
CA ALA A 5 35.94 -26.14 37.33
C ALA A 5 34.57 -26.25 38.02
N VAL A 6 34.01 -27.48 38.09
CA VAL A 6 32.76 -27.74 38.78
C VAL A 6 32.93 -27.56 40.29
N ARG A 7 33.99 -28.13 40.88
CA ARG A 7 34.30 -27.98 42.30
C ARG A 7 34.45 -26.50 42.69
N GLY A 8 35.12 -25.69 41.87
CA GLY A 8 35.27 -24.26 42.09
C GLY A 8 33.93 -23.49 42.08
N VAL A 9 33.00 -23.84 41.18
CA VAL A 9 31.67 -23.21 41.13
C VAL A 9 30.84 -23.60 42.36
N VAL A 10 30.88 -24.86 42.78
CA VAL A 10 30.12 -25.31 43.96
C VAL A 10 30.64 -24.65 45.24
N GLN A 11 31.97 -24.55 45.40
CA GLN A 11 32.58 -23.85 46.53
C GLN A 11 32.17 -22.37 46.57
N ALA A 12 32.12 -21.69 45.41
CA ALA A 12 31.67 -20.30 45.33
C ALA A 12 30.20 -20.12 45.73
N ILE A 13 29.31 -21.04 45.32
CA ILE A 13 27.88 -21.02 45.69
C ILE A 13 27.71 -21.27 47.20
N CYS A 14 28.39 -22.27 47.76
CA CYS A 14 28.34 -22.57 49.19
C CYS A 14 28.89 -21.42 50.04
N ALA A 15 29.97 -20.77 49.60
CA ALA A 15 30.53 -19.59 50.25
C ALA A 15 29.56 -18.40 50.23
N ALA A 16 28.92 -18.12 49.08
CA ALA A 16 27.94 -17.05 48.94
C ALA A 16 26.69 -17.27 49.80
N ALA A 17 26.31 -18.53 50.04
CA ALA A 17 25.19 -18.90 50.91
C ALA A 17 25.58 -19.03 52.41
N GLY A 18 26.84 -18.81 52.79
CA GLY A 18 27.32 -18.91 54.17
C GLY A 18 27.41 -20.35 54.72
N ILE A 19 27.43 -21.35 53.85
CA ILE A 19 27.48 -22.78 54.22
C ILE A 19 28.94 -23.17 54.47
N THR A 20 29.28 -23.51 55.71
CA THR A 20 30.63 -23.98 56.11
C THR A 20 30.75 -25.51 56.02
N GLY A 21 31.98 -26.05 55.90
CA GLY A 21 32.22 -27.51 55.83
C GLY A 21 32.11 -28.13 54.42
N HIS A 22 32.06 -27.32 53.36
CA HIS A 22 31.96 -27.77 51.96
C HIS A 22 33.29 -28.25 51.35
N GLU A 23 34.36 -28.39 52.16
CA GLU A 23 35.68 -28.86 51.72
C GLU A 23 35.67 -30.34 51.29
N THR A 24 34.68 -31.10 51.75
CA THR A 24 34.42 -32.49 51.34
C THR A 24 32.94 -32.66 51.02
N LEU A 25 32.53 -32.15 49.85
CA LEU A 25 31.24 -32.58 49.28
C LEU A 25 31.34 -34.08 49.01
N SER A 26 30.40 -34.86 49.56
CA SER A 26 30.26 -36.26 49.15
C SER A 26 30.05 -36.30 47.63
N SER A 27 30.66 -37.28 46.96
CA SER A 27 30.52 -37.47 45.51
C SER A 27 29.04 -37.50 45.09
N ASP A 28 28.17 -38.08 45.92
CA ASP A 28 26.73 -38.13 45.68
C ASP A 28 26.07 -36.73 45.68
N LEU A 29 26.54 -35.83 46.54
CA LEU A 29 26.04 -34.45 46.63
C LEU A 29 26.55 -33.61 45.45
N GLU A 30 27.79 -33.82 45.02
CA GLU A 30 28.33 -33.19 43.80
C GLU A 30 27.53 -33.65 42.56
N ILE A 31 27.24 -34.95 42.44
CA ILE A 31 26.44 -35.52 41.35
C ILE A 31 25.01 -34.94 41.36
N ALA A 32 24.36 -34.90 42.53
CA ALA A 32 23.00 -34.36 42.68
C ALA A 32 22.91 -32.87 42.34
N LEU A 33 23.93 -32.08 42.74
CA LEU A 33 24.00 -30.66 42.43
C LEU A 33 24.23 -30.41 40.94
N ILE A 34 25.13 -31.17 40.30
CA ILE A 34 25.35 -31.08 38.84
C ILE A 34 24.06 -31.42 38.08
N ALA A 35 23.33 -32.46 38.51
CA ALA A 35 22.07 -32.84 37.89
C ALA A 35 21.02 -31.72 38.01
N THR A 36 20.89 -31.12 39.20
CA THR A 36 19.97 -29.99 39.45
C THR A 36 20.33 -28.78 38.59
N LEU A 37 21.62 -28.40 38.54
CA LEU A 37 22.08 -27.25 37.75
C LEU A 37 21.89 -27.48 36.25
N ARG A 38 22.07 -28.71 35.75
CA ARG A 38 21.79 -29.05 34.35
C ARG A 38 20.29 -28.94 34.05
N SER A 39 19.43 -29.50 34.90
CA SER A 39 17.97 -29.36 34.76
C SER A 39 17.57 -27.90 34.69
N ARG A 40 18.07 -27.07 35.62
CA ARG A 40 17.73 -25.64 35.65
C ARG A 40 18.24 -24.89 34.42
N ARG A 41 19.43 -25.22 33.91
CA ARG A 41 19.94 -24.67 32.66
C ARG A 41 19.05 -25.05 31.48
N ASP A 42 18.60 -26.30 31.42
CA ASP A 42 17.79 -26.79 30.31
C ASP A 42 16.39 -26.13 30.34
N GLU A 43 15.80 -25.95 31.53
CA GLU A 43 14.58 -25.16 31.74
C GLU A 43 14.75 -23.71 31.27
N LEU A 44 15.80 -23.02 31.73
CA LEU A 44 16.07 -21.63 31.33
C LEU A 44 16.31 -21.50 29.82
N THR A 45 16.92 -22.52 29.21
CA THR A 45 17.12 -22.56 27.75
C THR A 45 15.78 -22.67 27.03
N SER A 46 14.88 -23.55 27.51
CA SER A 46 13.52 -23.67 26.98
C SER A 46 12.72 -22.37 27.12
N GLU A 47 12.79 -21.71 28.29
CA GLU A 47 12.13 -20.42 28.52
C GLU A 47 12.67 -19.34 27.56
N LEU A 48 13.99 -19.31 27.32
CA LEU A 48 14.61 -18.38 26.36
C LEU A 48 14.18 -18.65 24.92
N GLU A 49 14.05 -19.92 24.51
CA GLU A 49 13.54 -20.28 23.19
C GLU A 49 12.08 -19.84 23.01
N GLU A 50 11.23 -20.04 24.01
CA GLU A 50 9.85 -19.57 23.98
C GLU A 50 9.76 -18.05 23.87
N LEU A 51 10.52 -17.31 24.68
CA LEU A 51 10.57 -15.86 24.63
C LEU A 51 11.04 -15.35 23.25
N THR A 52 12.06 -15.98 22.68
CA THR A 52 12.56 -15.64 21.34
C THR A 52 11.47 -15.83 20.29
N ASN A 53 10.74 -16.95 20.36
CA ASN A 53 9.62 -17.22 19.46
C ASN A 53 8.49 -16.18 19.60
N TYR A 54 8.16 -15.76 20.82
CA TYR A 54 7.17 -14.71 21.05
C TYR A 54 7.62 -13.36 20.50
N ILE A 55 8.88 -12.97 20.72
CA ILE A 55 9.45 -11.73 20.18
C ILE A 55 9.35 -11.72 18.66
N THR A 56 9.84 -12.77 17.98
CA THR A 56 9.77 -12.87 16.52
C THR A 56 8.33 -12.82 16.00
N ARG A 57 7.38 -13.44 16.73
CA ARG A 57 5.97 -13.37 16.35
C ARG A 57 5.41 -11.95 16.48
N ILE A 58 5.76 -11.23 17.54
CA ILE A 58 5.32 -9.84 17.75
C ILE A 58 5.92 -8.94 16.67
N GLU A 59 7.21 -9.06 16.37
CA GLU A 59 7.87 -8.29 15.30
C GLU A 59 7.19 -8.50 13.95
N ARG A 60 6.86 -9.74 13.59
CA ARG A 60 6.12 -10.05 12.36
C ARG A 60 4.71 -9.43 12.34
N LEU A 61 4.03 -9.42 13.48
CA LEU A 61 2.71 -8.79 13.59
C LEU A 61 2.80 -7.27 13.46
N GLU A 62 3.82 -6.64 14.04
CA GLU A 62 4.07 -5.21 13.86
C GLU A 62 4.37 -4.88 12.40
N GLU A 63 5.21 -5.68 11.74
CA GLU A 63 5.52 -5.49 10.32
C GLU A 63 4.28 -5.61 9.45
N THR A 64 3.44 -6.62 9.71
CA THR A 64 2.16 -6.81 9.01
C THR A 64 1.22 -5.62 9.23
N ARG A 65 1.16 -5.06 10.44
CA ARG A 65 0.35 -3.87 10.74
C ARG A 65 0.87 -2.65 9.99
N ARG A 66 2.19 -2.43 9.96
CA ARG A 66 2.81 -1.32 9.22
C ARG A 66 2.52 -1.43 7.73
N GLN A 67 2.69 -2.62 7.17
CA GLN A 67 2.40 -2.89 5.76
C GLN A 67 0.93 -2.59 5.42
N LYS A 68 0.00 -3.01 6.29
CA LYS A 68 -1.42 -2.72 6.10
C LYS A 68 -1.73 -1.22 6.09
N VAL A 69 -1.12 -0.44 6.99
CA VAL A 69 -1.27 1.02 7.02
C VAL A 69 -0.74 1.66 5.73
N ILE A 70 0.39 1.19 5.21
CA ILE A 70 0.96 1.68 3.95
C ILE A 70 0.01 1.36 2.79
N GLU A 71 -0.52 0.13 2.72
CA GLU A 71 -1.48 -0.27 1.69
C GLU A 71 -2.77 0.54 1.72
N GLU A 72 -3.32 0.82 2.92
CA GLU A 72 -4.48 1.68 3.10
C GLU A 72 -4.21 3.12 2.62
N GLN A 73 -3.04 3.69 2.96
CA GLN A 73 -2.65 5.03 2.51
C GLN A 73 -2.46 5.10 0.99
N LEU A 74 -1.86 4.07 0.39
CA LEU A 74 -1.71 3.98 -1.07
C LEU A 74 -3.06 3.91 -1.76
N ALA A 75 -4.00 3.12 -1.24
CA ALA A 75 -5.35 3.03 -1.78
C ALA A 75 -6.09 4.37 -1.73
N ILE A 76 -5.98 5.11 -0.62
CA ILE A 76 -6.54 6.47 -0.49
C ILE A 76 -5.93 7.41 -1.53
N CYS A 77 -4.60 7.43 -1.65
CA CYS A 77 -3.92 8.30 -2.61
C CYS A 77 -4.31 7.99 -4.06
N GLN A 78 -4.44 6.71 -4.42
CA GLN A 78 -4.92 6.30 -5.74
C GLN A 78 -6.36 6.75 -5.99
N GLN A 79 -7.23 6.62 -4.99
CA GLN A 79 -8.62 7.06 -5.08
C GLN A 79 -8.72 8.58 -5.27
N GLU A 80 -7.98 9.36 -4.48
CA GLU A 80 -7.92 10.83 -4.58
C GLU A 80 -7.38 11.26 -5.95
N GLN A 81 -6.32 10.61 -6.44
CA GLN A 81 -5.78 10.92 -7.77
C GLN A 81 -6.78 10.60 -8.89
N GLN A 82 -7.51 9.50 -8.76
CA GLN A 82 -8.54 9.15 -9.74
C GLN A 82 -9.72 10.12 -9.70
N GLN A 83 -10.14 10.55 -8.50
CA GLN A 83 -11.17 11.59 -8.34
C GLN A 83 -10.73 12.91 -8.94
N ALA A 84 -9.49 13.34 -8.70
CA ALA A 84 -8.93 14.55 -9.28
C ALA A 84 -8.93 14.48 -10.82
N ARG A 85 -8.54 13.34 -11.41
CA ARG A 85 -8.60 13.15 -12.87
C ARG A 85 -10.03 13.24 -13.42
N TYR A 86 -11.00 12.60 -12.77
CA TYR A 86 -12.40 12.71 -13.18
C TYR A 86 -12.91 14.15 -13.10
N GLU A 87 -12.52 14.87 -12.05
CA GLU A 87 -12.91 16.25 -11.85
C GLU A 87 -12.29 17.18 -12.91
N GLU A 88 -11.02 16.96 -13.27
CA GLU A 88 -10.36 17.66 -14.38
C GLU A 88 -11.10 17.44 -15.71
N VAL A 89 -11.46 16.19 -16.04
CA VAL A 89 -12.23 15.86 -17.25
C VAL A 89 -13.62 16.49 -17.19
N ARG A 90 -14.29 16.47 -16.03
CA ARG A 90 -15.60 17.10 -15.83
C ARG A 90 -15.54 18.60 -16.11
N ILE A 91 -14.55 19.30 -15.55
CA ILE A 91 -14.34 20.73 -15.78
C ILE A 91 -14.02 21.02 -17.25
N ALA A 92 -13.15 20.21 -17.88
CA ALA A 92 -12.83 20.36 -19.29
C ALA A 92 -14.07 20.18 -20.19
N ARG A 93 -14.89 19.18 -19.89
CA ARG A 93 -16.17 18.93 -20.58
C ARG A 93 -17.13 20.10 -20.42
N GLU A 94 -17.31 20.62 -19.22
CA GLU A 94 -18.21 21.76 -18.97
C GLU A 94 -17.78 22.99 -19.76
N ARG A 95 -16.48 23.29 -19.77
CA ARG A 95 -15.92 24.39 -20.56
C ARG A 95 -16.10 24.17 -22.06
N PHE A 96 -15.88 22.95 -22.55
CA PHE A 96 -16.05 22.63 -23.96
C PHE A 96 -17.51 22.74 -24.39
N VAL A 97 -18.43 22.14 -23.62
CA VAL A 97 -19.88 22.18 -23.90
C VAL A 97 -20.42 23.62 -23.89
N ALA A 98 -19.92 24.47 -23.01
CA ALA A 98 -20.29 25.89 -22.98
C ALA A 98 -19.90 26.66 -24.26
N LEU A 99 -18.93 26.16 -25.04
CA LEU A 99 -18.49 26.75 -26.30
C LEU A 99 -19.14 26.11 -27.54
N LEU A 100 -19.88 25.01 -27.39
CA LEU A 100 -20.57 24.39 -28.52
C LEU A 100 -21.51 25.35 -29.28
N PRO A 101 -22.21 26.30 -28.62
CA PRO A 101 -23.01 27.30 -29.33
C PRO A 101 -22.20 28.27 -30.21
N THR A 102 -20.87 28.36 -30.05
CA THR A 102 -20.03 29.23 -30.89
C THR A 102 -19.45 28.52 -32.11
N VAL A 103 -19.69 27.21 -32.26
CA VAL A 103 -19.29 26.44 -33.44
C VAL A 103 -20.05 26.95 -34.67
N SER A 104 -19.35 27.07 -35.80
CA SER A 104 -19.96 27.59 -37.02
C SER A 104 -21.07 26.67 -37.54
N GLU A 105 -22.15 27.24 -38.06
CA GLU A 105 -23.25 26.45 -38.64
C GLU A 105 -22.79 25.61 -39.83
N ALA A 106 -21.74 26.04 -40.55
CA ALA A 106 -21.13 25.27 -41.63
C ALA A 106 -20.48 23.98 -41.10
N ASP A 107 -19.75 24.06 -39.98
CA ASP A 107 -19.12 22.90 -39.34
C ASP A 107 -20.19 21.96 -38.75
N LEU A 108 -21.24 22.50 -38.14
CA LEU A 108 -22.36 21.72 -37.63
C LEU A 108 -23.10 20.98 -38.75
N ASN A 109 -23.33 21.63 -39.89
CA ASN A 109 -23.98 21.00 -41.05
C ASN A 109 -23.08 19.93 -41.68
N ARG A 110 -21.78 20.19 -41.83
CA ARG A 110 -20.81 19.18 -42.28
C ARG A 110 -20.85 17.94 -41.39
N LEU A 111 -20.95 18.10 -40.07
CA LEU A 111 -21.08 16.99 -39.13
C LEU A 111 -22.42 16.26 -39.28
N ARG A 112 -23.54 17.00 -39.42
CA ARG A 112 -24.88 16.41 -39.60
C ARG A 112 -25.00 15.56 -40.86
N GLU A 113 -24.38 15.99 -41.96
CA GLU A 113 -24.38 15.28 -43.25
C GLU A 113 -23.64 13.94 -43.17
N HIS A 114 -22.64 13.82 -42.28
CA HIS A 114 -21.79 12.63 -42.17
C HIS A 114 -22.03 11.83 -40.88
N LEU A 115 -23.12 12.09 -40.14
CA LEU A 115 -23.45 11.40 -38.88
C LEU A 115 -23.58 9.88 -39.02
N GLU A 116 -23.99 9.41 -40.20
CA GLU A 116 -24.22 7.99 -40.52
C GLU A 116 -23.02 7.34 -41.22
N ASP A 117 -21.97 8.15 -41.50
CA ASP A 117 -20.76 7.70 -42.18
C ASP A 117 -19.65 7.36 -41.18
N ASP A 118 -18.75 6.46 -41.58
CA ASP A 118 -17.56 6.10 -40.80
C ASP A 118 -16.61 7.29 -40.55
N ASN A 119 -16.78 8.40 -41.27
CA ASN A 119 -15.96 9.60 -41.16
C ASN A 119 -16.40 10.56 -40.04
N VAL A 120 -17.52 10.31 -39.35
CA VAL A 120 -18.06 11.22 -38.32
C VAL A 120 -17.04 11.50 -37.21
N GLY A 121 -16.27 10.49 -36.81
CA GLY A 121 -15.28 10.61 -35.75
C GLY A 121 -14.13 11.56 -36.12
N ASP A 122 -13.61 11.43 -37.34
CA ASP A 122 -12.50 12.28 -37.82
C ASP A 122 -12.94 13.73 -38.00
N ILE A 123 -14.14 13.95 -38.55
CA ILE A 123 -14.71 15.29 -38.73
C ILE A 123 -14.99 15.93 -37.35
N ALA A 124 -15.57 15.17 -36.41
CA ALA A 124 -15.81 15.65 -35.05
C ALA A 124 -14.49 16.01 -34.33
N ALA A 125 -13.48 15.16 -34.46
CA ALA A 125 -12.16 15.39 -33.86
C ALA A 125 -11.48 16.63 -34.45
N GLU A 126 -11.60 16.87 -35.76
CA GLU A 126 -11.06 18.05 -36.45
C GLU A 126 -11.72 19.34 -35.94
N ILE A 127 -13.06 19.38 -35.90
CA ILE A 127 -13.83 20.55 -35.45
C ILE A 127 -13.57 20.80 -33.97
N ALA A 128 -13.65 19.76 -33.14
CA ALA A 128 -13.42 19.87 -31.69
C ALA A 128 -11.99 20.31 -31.36
N SER A 129 -11.00 19.82 -32.10
CA SER A 129 -9.60 20.27 -31.95
C SER A 129 -9.40 21.73 -32.35
N SER A 130 -10.11 22.18 -33.39
CA SER A 130 -10.06 23.57 -33.84
C SER A 130 -10.69 24.49 -32.81
N LEU A 131 -11.88 24.15 -32.29
CA LEU A 131 -12.55 24.89 -31.22
C LEU A 131 -11.72 24.94 -29.94
N ALA A 132 -11.15 23.80 -29.52
CA ALA A 132 -10.29 23.73 -28.35
C ALA A 132 -9.04 24.60 -28.50
N ARG A 133 -8.44 24.65 -29.70
CA ARG A 133 -7.26 25.48 -29.98
C ARG A 133 -7.60 26.97 -30.01
N GLU A 134 -8.71 27.34 -30.64
CA GLU A 134 -9.19 28.72 -30.72
C GLU A 134 -9.43 29.31 -29.33
N HIS A 135 -10.09 28.55 -28.46
CA HIS A 135 -10.42 28.98 -27.10
C HIS A 135 -9.38 28.57 -26.04
N ARG A 136 -8.23 28.03 -26.46
CA ARG A 136 -7.11 27.60 -25.60
C ARG A 136 -7.54 26.67 -24.46
N LEU A 137 -8.44 25.74 -24.75
CA LEU A 137 -8.89 24.74 -23.79
C LEU A 137 -7.79 23.70 -23.54
N THR A 138 -7.61 23.34 -22.27
CA THR A 138 -6.78 22.21 -21.86
C THR A 138 -7.63 20.96 -21.79
N MET A 139 -7.25 19.91 -22.54
CA MET A 139 -7.94 18.62 -22.54
C MET A 139 -7.12 17.60 -21.74
N PRO A 140 -7.52 17.26 -20.50
CA PRO A 140 -6.83 16.24 -19.72
C PRO A 140 -7.02 14.84 -20.36
N PRO A 141 -6.10 13.89 -20.07
CA PRO A 141 -6.23 12.50 -20.54
C PRO A 141 -7.58 11.90 -20.17
N GLY A 142 -8.22 11.21 -21.13
CA GLY A 142 -9.57 10.67 -20.99
C GLY A 142 -10.69 11.64 -21.40
N SER A 143 -10.35 12.87 -21.81
CA SER A 143 -11.29 13.76 -22.51
C SER A 143 -11.52 13.28 -23.94
N ASP A 144 -12.78 13.31 -24.37
CA ASP A 144 -13.16 13.04 -25.77
C ASP A 144 -14.04 14.18 -26.31
N PRO A 145 -13.43 15.30 -26.73
CA PRO A 145 -14.16 16.44 -27.26
C PRO A 145 -14.94 16.15 -28.55
N GLY A 146 -14.46 15.20 -29.35
CA GLY A 146 -15.14 14.77 -30.57
C GLY A 146 -16.47 14.10 -30.24
N GLN A 147 -16.45 13.14 -29.31
CA GLN A 147 -17.68 12.50 -28.84
C GLN A 147 -18.65 13.50 -28.22
N TRP A 148 -18.18 14.46 -27.42
CA TRP A 148 -19.05 15.49 -26.82
C TRP A 148 -19.72 16.39 -27.87
N LEU A 149 -19.03 16.69 -28.97
CA LEU A 149 -19.58 17.44 -30.10
C LEU A 149 -20.65 16.62 -30.85
N VAL A 150 -20.37 15.34 -31.12
CA VAL A 150 -21.34 14.43 -31.74
C VAL A 150 -22.60 14.30 -30.89
N ASP A 151 -22.45 14.07 -29.58
CA ASP A 151 -23.57 13.99 -28.62
C ASP A 151 -24.45 15.25 -28.67
N HIS A 152 -23.84 16.43 -28.77
CA HIS A 152 -24.56 17.69 -28.87
C HIS A 152 -25.34 17.83 -30.19
N VAL A 153 -24.74 17.45 -31.32
CA VAL A 153 -25.41 17.48 -32.62
C VAL A 153 -26.57 16.48 -32.67
N VAL A 154 -26.39 15.29 -32.11
CA VAL A 154 -27.47 14.28 -31.98
C VAL A 154 -28.60 14.80 -31.09
N ALA A 155 -28.28 15.40 -29.94
CA ALA A 155 -29.28 15.95 -29.02
C ALA A 155 -30.08 17.12 -29.64
N THR A 156 -29.43 17.97 -30.43
CA THR A 156 -30.10 19.11 -31.09
C THR A 156 -30.91 18.71 -32.32
N ARG A 157 -30.59 17.60 -33.00
CA ARG A 157 -31.38 17.02 -34.12
C ARG A 157 -32.75 16.49 -33.67
N GLY A 158 -32.89 16.11 -32.38
CA GLY A 158 -34.15 15.63 -31.79
C GLY A 158 -35.13 16.72 -31.37
N ILE A 159 -34.76 18.00 -31.50
CA ILE A 159 -35.64 19.15 -31.25
C ILE A 159 -36.24 19.56 -32.60
N ALA A 160 -37.32 18.87 -33.00
CA ALA A 160 -38.16 19.20 -34.15
C ALA A 160 -39.62 19.25 -33.70
#